data_AF-A0A512C1L0-F1
#
_entry.id   AF-A0A512C1L0-F1
#
_cell.length_a   1.000
_cell.length_b   1.000
_cell.length_c   1.000
_cell.angle_alpha   90.00
_cell.angle_beta   90.00
_cell.angle_gamma   90.00
#
_symmetry.space_group_name_H-M   'P 1'
#
loop_
_entity.id
_entity.type
_entity.pdbx_description
1 polymer ?
#
loop_
_entity_poly.entity_id
_entity_poly.type
_entity_poly.pdbx_seq_one_letter_code
_entity_poly.pdbx_strand_id
1 'polypeptide(L)'
;MTIDVSFVRLRIHELNGRILARRRLAEQNSERAWHLDYVEAYKAEIRQLQAELQSQKLTTSGHLLDAPTMMDGAADQAHPT
;
A
#
# COMPACT_ATOMS: atom_id res chain seq x y z
N MET A 1 -12.28 6.79 -6.97
CA MET A 1 -11.13 7.30 -7.75
C MET A 1 -10.01 6.30 -7.58
N THR A 2 -9.61 5.60 -8.64
CA THR A 2 -8.54 4.60 -8.61
C THR A 2 -7.20 5.33 -8.67
N ILE A 3 -6.35 5.15 -7.66
CA ILE A 3 -5.01 5.78 -7.58
C ILE A 3 -4.05 4.92 -8.39
N ASP A 4 -3.18 5.54 -9.19
CA ASP A 4 -2.15 4.83 -9.95
C ASP A 4 -1.06 4.28 -9.00
N VAL A 5 -1.05 2.96 -8.83
CA VAL A 5 -0.13 2.24 -7.93
C VAL A 5 1.34 2.47 -8.32
N SER A 6 1.64 2.54 -9.61
CA SER A 6 3.01 2.73 -10.11
C SER A 6 3.50 4.13 -9.78
N PHE A 7 2.65 5.14 -9.99
CA PHE A 7 2.93 6.51 -9.62
C PHE A 7 3.17 6.66 -8.11
N VAL A 8 2.31 6.07 -7.27
CA VAL A 8 2.46 6.13 -5.81
C VAL A 8 3.78 5.50 -5.34
N ARG A 9 4.16 4.35 -5.91
CA ARG A 9 5.44 3.70 -5.58
C ARG A 9 6.64 4.55 -6.00
N LEU A 10 6.61 5.15 -7.18
CA LEU A 10 7.65 6.07 -7.63
C LEU A 10 7.78 7.26 -6.67
N ARG A 11 6.64 7.84 -6.27
CA ARG A 11 6.62 8.96 -5.33
C ARG A 11 7.24 8.61 -3.98
N ILE A 12 6.89 7.45 -3.42
CA ILE A 12 7.50 6.95 -2.17
C ILE A 12 9.03 6.79 -2.33
N HIS A 13 9.50 6.28 -3.47
CA HIS A 13 10.92 6.14 -3.74
C HIS A 13 11.65 7.50 -3.75
N GLU A 14 11.09 8.51 -4.44
CA GLU A 14 11.64 9.86 -4.46
C GLU A 14 11.72 10.49 -3.07
N LEU A 15 10.66 10.36 -2.28
CA LEU A 15 10.60 10.90 -0.92
C LEU A 15 11.68 10.28 -0.02
N ASN A 16 11.92 8.97 -0.13
CA ASN A 16 13.00 8.32 0.59
C ASN A 16 14.38 8.88 0.19
N GLY A 17 14.62 9.10 -1.10
CA GLY A 17 15.85 9.76 -1.57
C GLY A 17 16.03 11.17 -0.99
N ARG A 18 14.96 11.97 -0.97
CA ARG A 18 14.95 13.32 -0.40
C ARG A 18 15.18 13.33 1.12
N ILE A 19 14.64 12.36 1.84
CA ILE A 19 14.89 12.18 3.29
C ILE A 19 16.38 11.94 3.55
N LEU A 20 17.00 11.03 2.79
CA LEU A 20 18.43 10.74 2.94
C LEU A 20 19.28 11.99 2.68
N ALA A 21 18.97 12.76 1.64
CA ALA A 21 19.66 14.01 1.34
C ALA A 21 19.50 15.04 2.45
N ARG A 22 18.27 15.24 2.96
CA ARG A 22 18.00 16.21 4.04
C ARG A 22 18.67 15.84 5.34
N ARG A 23 18.75 14.54 5.69
CA ARG A 23 19.48 14.10 6.89
C ARG A 23 20.97 14.42 6.81
N ARG A 24 21.60 14.17 5.65
CA ARG A 24 23.01 14.53 5.43
C ARG A 24 23.24 16.04 5.58
N LEU A 25 22.34 16.87 5.03
CA LEU A 25 22.41 18.32 5.20
C LEU A 25 22.21 18.76 6.66
N ALA A 26 21.31 18.09 7.38
CA ALA A 26 21.05 18.37 8.80
C ALA A 26 22.26 18.08 9.71
N GLU A 27 23.15 17.17 9.30
CA GLU A 27 24.39 16.85 10.03
C GLU A 27 25.48 17.91 9.82
N GLN A 28 25.42 18.67 8.72
CA GLN A 28 26.48 19.58 8.27
C GLN A 28 26.12 21.06 8.39
N ASN A 29 24.86 21.38 8.69
CA ASN A 29 24.33 22.76 8.64
C ASN A 29 23.79 23.20 10.02
N SER A 30 24.01 24.48 10.37
CA SER A 30 23.43 25.13 11.55
C SER A 30 21.90 25.20 11.50
N GLU A 31 21.30 25.15 10.31
CA GLU A 31 19.85 25.04 10.06
C GLU A 31 19.31 23.61 10.21
N ARG A 32 19.94 22.79 11.06
CA ARG A 32 19.58 21.40 11.31
C ARG A 32 18.09 21.18 11.55
N ALA A 33 17.48 22.02 12.39
CA ALA A 33 16.06 21.91 12.75
C ALA A 33 15.15 21.99 11.50
N TRP A 34 15.40 22.97 10.63
CA TRP A 34 14.65 23.17 9.39
C TRP A 34 14.76 21.97 8.44
N HIS A 35 15.94 21.37 8.32
CA HIS A 35 16.11 20.15 7.52
C HIS A 35 15.35 18.95 8.11
N LEU A 36 15.28 18.83 9.44
CA LEU A 36 14.56 17.75 10.11
C LEU A 36 13.04 17.92 9.99
N ASP A 37 12.52 19.15 9.97
CA ASP A 37 11.09 19.41 9.74
C ASP A 37 10.63 18.88 8.37
N TYR A 38 11.43 19.10 7.32
CA TYR A 38 11.16 18.49 6.00
C TYR A 38 11.22 16.97 6.03
N VAL A 39 12.13 16.38 6.81
CA VAL A 39 12.20 14.91 6.96
C VAL A 39 10.91 14.38 7.56
N GLU A 40 10.36 15.04 8.58
CA GLU A 40 9.10 14.63 9.19
C GLU A 40 7.91 14.83 8.24
N ALA A 41 7.88 15.92 7.48
CA ALA A 41 6.87 16.13 6.44
C ALA A 41 6.89 15.02 5.37
N TYR A 42 8.07 14.64 4.86
CA TYR A 42 8.20 13.56 3.88
C TYR A 42 7.82 12.20 4.46
N LYS A 43 8.13 11.93 5.73
CA LYS A 43 7.67 10.70 6.40
C LYS A 43 6.16 10.67 6.54
N ALA A 44 5.52 11.79 6.84
CA ALA A 44 4.06 11.87 6.91
C ALA A 44 3.41 11.59 5.55
N GLU A 45 3.96 12.18 4.47
CA GLU A 45 3.51 11.92 3.10
C GLU A 45 3.66 10.44 2.73
N ILE A 46 4.80 9.80 3.06
CA ILE A 46 5.00 8.36 2.84
C ILE A 46 3.94 7.53 3.58
N ARG A 47 3.63 7.85 4.84
CA ARG A 47 2.59 7.13 5.62
C ARG A 47 1.22 7.22 4.95
N GLN A 48 0.85 8.41 4.45
CA GLN A 48 -0.41 8.61 3.72
C GLN A 48 -0.44 7.75 2.45
N LEU A 49 0.60 7.83 1.62
CA LEU A 49 0.70 7.06 0.38
C LEU A 49 0.69 5.54 0.62
N GLN A 50 1.30 5.08 1.72
CA GLN A 50 1.25 3.67 2.11
C GLN A 50 -0.15 3.24 2.53
N ALA A 51 -0.88 4.07 3.28
CA ALA A 51 -2.27 3.80 3.67
C ALA A 51 -3.19 3.74 2.44
N GLU A 52 -3.00 4.62 1.47
CA GLU A 52 -3.71 4.61 0.19
C GLU A 52 -3.47 3.32 -0.60
N LEU A 53 -2.22 2.86 -0.70
CA LEU A 53 -1.88 1.58 -1.35
C LEU A 53 -2.49 0.36 -0.63
N GLN A 54 -2.50 0.37 0.71
CA GLN A 54 -3.09 -0.72 1.49
C GLN A 54 -4.61 -0.78 1.32
N SER A 55 -5.27 0.39 1.33
CA SER A 55 -6.72 0.50 1.12
C SER A 55 -7.12 -0.06 -0.24
N GLN A 56 -6.33 0.20 -1.30
CA GLN A 56 -6.57 -0.39 -2.61
C GLN A 56 -6.44 -1.91 -2.64
N LYS A 57 -5.40 -2.46 -2.00
CA LYS A 57 -5.23 -3.92 -1.92
C LYS A 57 -6.43 -4.59 -1.28
N LEU A 58 -7.02 -3.99 -0.24
CA LEU A 58 -8.21 -4.52 0.42
C LEU A 58 -9.45 -4.44 -0.49
N THR A 59 -9.67 -3.31 -1.18
CA THR A 59 -10.80 -3.20 -2.12
C THR A 59 -10.69 -4.14 -3.32
N THR A 60 -9.49 -4.39 -3.84
CA THR A 60 -9.31 -5.31 -4.98
C THR A 60 -9.36 -6.77 -4.54
N SER A 61 -8.86 -7.10 -3.34
CA SER A 61 -8.87 -8.47 -2.81
C SER A 61 -10.24 -8.90 -2.27
N GLY A 62 -11.13 -7.95 -1.95
CA GLY A 62 -12.52 -8.21 -1.55
C GLY A 62 -13.47 -8.58 -2.70
N HIS A 63 -13.02 -8.54 -3.96
CA HIS A 63 -13.85 -8.85 -5.14
C HIS A 63 -13.65 -10.29 -5.67
N LEU A 64 -12.90 -11.14 -4.96
CA LEU A 64 -12.59 -12.52 -5.38
C LEU A 64 -13.33 -13.63 -4.60
N LEU A 65 -14.35 -13.30 -3.81
CA LEU A 65 -15.16 -14.27 -3.08
C LEU A 65 -16.63 -14.04 -3.35
N ASP A 66 -17.11 -14.52 -4.49
CA ASP A 66 -18.50 -14.99 -4.69
C ASP A 66 -18.54 -15.75 -6.03
N ALA A 67 -17.85 -16.88 -6.09
CA ALA A 67 -18.21 -17.92 -7.04
C ALA A 67 -19.39 -18.70 -6.42
N PRO A 68 -20.59 -18.69 -7.02
CA PRO A 68 -21.76 -19.34 -6.45
C PRO A 68 -21.53 -20.84 -6.28
N THR A 69 -21.72 -21.30 -5.05
CA THR A 69 -21.77 -22.72 -4.70
C THR A 69 -23.04 -23.32 -5.34
N MET A 70 -22.88 -24.15 -6.37
CA MET A 70 -23.95 -25.07 -6.78
C MET A 70 -23.89 -26.28 -5.85
N MET A 71 -24.66 -26.20 -4.76
CA MET A 71 -25.13 -27.38 -4.04
C MET A 71 -26.39 -27.83 -4.77
N ASP A 72 -26.39 -29.02 -5.36
CA ASP A 72 -27.65 -29.64 -5.78
C ASP A 72 -27.65 -31.14 -5.45
N GLY A 73 -28.71 -31.51 -4.73
CA GLY A 73 -29.35 -32.81 -4.67
C GLY A 73 -28.50 -34.06 -4.42
N ALA A 74 -28.60 -34.59 -3.20
CA ALA A 74 -28.47 -36.02 -2.97
C ALA A 74 -29.54 -36.80 -3.74
N ALA A 75 -29.15 -37.84 -4.47
CA ALA A 75 -30.00 -38.97 -4.81
C ALA A 75 -29.21 -40.26 -4.58
N ASP A 76 -29.51 -40.86 -3.44
CA ASP A 76 -29.36 -42.27 -3.12
C ASP A 76 -29.84 -43.15 -4.29
N GLN A 77 -29.01 -44.10 -4.74
CA GLN A 77 -29.46 -45.40 -5.31
C GLN A 77 -28.29 -46.38 -5.56
N ALA A 78 -28.21 -47.37 -4.67
CA ALA A 78 -27.98 -48.81 -4.88
C ALA A 78 -26.81 -49.34 -5.76
N HIS A 79 -25.89 -50.09 -5.12
CA HIS A 79 -25.17 -51.27 -5.68
C HIS A 79 -26.17 -52.32 -6.27
N PRO A 80 -25.79 -53.41 -7.00
CA PRO A 80 -24.46 -53.93 -7.45
C PRO A 80 -24.42 -54.45 -8.92
N THR A 81 -23.25 -54.94 -9.37
CA THR A 81 -23.03 -56.34 -9.87
C THR A 81 -21.56 -56.67 -9.82
#